data_AF-A0A2D4JDT0-F1
#
_entry.id   AF-A0A2D4JDT0-F1
#
_cell.length_a   1.000
_cell.length_b   1.000
_cell.length_c   1.000
_cell.angle_alpha   90.00
_cell.angle_beta   90.00
_cell.angle_gamma   90.00
#
_symmetry.space_group_name_H-M   'P 1'
#
loop_
_entity.id
_entity.type
_entity.pdbx_description
1 polymer ?
#
loop_
_entity_poly.entity_id
_entity_poly.type
_entity_poly.pdbx_seq_one_letter_code
_entity_poly.pdbx_strand_id
1 'polypeptide(L)'
;MNLTSSESNCTKVKEFIASKLGPYITNVTKAAELCSQHLCRNNGRCIRRNWKALDYLHLNPQNFQIKASKNGVTVRGVASSSDLQTMADKFTCHCYQGFKGDDCRKIKTFGCQPGHSVTLISSRIV
;
A
#
# COMPACT_ATOMS: atom_id res chain seq x y z
N MET A 1 -19.54 -19.27 12.74
CA MET A 1 -18.31 -19.84 13.33
C MET A 1 -17.71 -18.80 14.29
N ASN A 2 -17.44 -19.18 15.54
CA ASN A 2 -16.71 -18.32 16.47
C ASN A 2 -15.27 -18.86 16.61
N LEU A 3 -14.31 -18.16 15.98
CA LEU A 3 -12.91 -18.58 15.92
C LEU A 3 -12.12 -18.23 17.18
N THR A 4 -12.75 -17.58 18.16
CA THR A 4 -12.12 -17.13 19.40
C THR A 4 -12.85 -17.66 20.65
N SER A 5 -13.67 -18.71 20.50
CA SER A 5 -14.53 -19.23 21.57
C SER A 5 -13.86 -20.22 22.53
N SER A 6 -12.63 -20.66 22.25
CA SER A 6 -11.89 -21.61 23.08
C SER A 6 -10.39 -21.39 22.93
N GLU A 7 -9.62 -21.83 23.93
CA GLU A 7 -8.16 -21.77 23.89
C GLU A 7 -7.57 -22.49 22.66
N SER A 8 -8.13 -23.66 22.32
CA SER A 8 -7.73 -24.41 21.12
C SER A 8 -7.96 -23.62 19.83
N ASN A 9 -9.12 -22.95 19.71
CA ASN A 9 -9.42 -22.12 18.53
C ASN A 9 -8.52 -20.89 18.46
N CYS A 10 -8.30 -20.20 19.59
CA CYS A 10 -7.38 -19.07 19.68
C CYS A 10 -5.94 -19.46 19.29
N THR A 11 -5.47 -20.63 19.71
CA THR A 11 -4.14 -21.13 19.34
C THR A 11 -4.01 -21.34 17.83
N LYS A 12 -5.01 -21.97 17.19
CA LYS A 12 -5.03 -22.14 15.73
C LYS A 12 -5.04 -20.80 14.98
N VAL A 13 -5.83 -19.83 15.46
CA VAL A 13 -5.86 -18.48 14.87
C VAL A 13 -4.51 -17.79 15.03
N LYS A 14 -3.88 -17.88 16.20
CA LYS A 14 -2.54 -17.33 16.45
C LYS A 14 -1.49 -17.89 15.49
N GLU A 15 -1.49 -19.21 15.27
CA GLU A 15 -0.57 -19.87 14.32
C GLU A 15 -0.84 -19.46 12.87
N PHE A 16 -2.11 -19.35 12.48
CA PHE A 16 -2.48 -18.87 11.15
C PHE A 16 -2.03 -17.42 10.91
N ILE A 17 -2.21 -16.54 11.90
CA ILE A 17 -1.73 -15.15 11.85
C ILE A 17 -0.22 -15.13 11.72
N ALA A 18 0.51 -15.89 12.54
CA ALA A 18 1.97 -15.87 12.55
C ALA A 18 2.59 -16.42 11.25
N SER A 19 1.99 -17.47 10.67
CA SER A 19 2.61 -18.22 9.56
C SER A 19 2.08 -17.86 8.17
N LYS A 20 0.83 -17.38 8.05
CA LYS A 20 0.17 -17.13 6.76
C LYS A 20 -0.31 -15.69 6.62
N LEU A 21 -1.24 -15.28 7.48
CA LEU A 21 -1.93 -14.00 7.30
C LEU A 21 -1.00 -12.82 7.54
N GLY A 22 -0.21 -12.82 8.61
CA GLY A 22 0.74 -11.75 8.93
C GLY A 22 1.70 -11.47 7.76
N PRO A 23 2.47 -12.47 7.28
CA PRO A 23 3.35 -12.31 6.14
C PRO A 23 2.65 -11.81 4.87
N TYR A 24 1.44 -12.30 4.60
CA TYR A 24 0.66 -11.86 3.45
C TYR A 24 0.21 -10.39 3.57
N ILE A 25 -0.31 -9.99 4.74
CA ILE A 25 -0.68 -8.60 5.01
C ILE A 25 0.53 -7.68 4.87
N THR A 26 1.69 -8.09 5.38
CA THR A 26 2.94 -7.32 5.20
C THR A 26 3.33 -7.22 3.72
N ASN A 27 3.18 -8.29 2.94
CA ASN A 27 3.44 -8.29 1.50
C ASN A 27 2.61 -7.23 0.77
N VAL A 28 1.28 -7.29 0.91
CA VAL A 28 0.36 -6.34 0.23
C VAL A 28 0.57 -4.91 0.72
N THR A 29 0.78 -4.70 2.02
CA THR A 29 0.97 -3.36 2.59
C THR A 29 2.24 -2.71 2.06
N LYS A 30 3.38 -3.44 2.07
CA LYS A 30 4.64 -2.91 1.55
C LYS A 30 4.61 -2.69 0.04
N ALA A 31 3.91 -3.54 -0.71
CA ALA A 31 3.71 -3.30 -2.14
C ALA A 31 2.86 -2.05 -2.41
N ALA A 32 1.82 -1.80 -1.60
CA ALA A 32 0.98 -0.61 -1.69
C ALA A 32 1.74 0.68 -1.34
N GLU A 33 2.55 0.67 -0.27
CA GLU A 33 3.44 1.77 0.10
C GLU A 33 4.41 2.09 -1.05
N LEU A 34 5.10 1.07 -1.56
CA LEU A 34 6.06 1.20 -2.66
C LEU A 34 5.40 1.79 -3.92
N CYS A 35 4.24 1.27 -4.31
CA CYS A 35 3.51 1.75 -5.47
C CYS A 35 3.06 3.22 -5.29
N SER A 36 2.49 3.56 -4.13
CA SER A 36 2.11 4.93 -3.78
C SER A 36 3.29 5.89 -3.87
N GLN A 37 4.45 5.50 -3.33
CA GLN A 37 5.66 6.31 -3.34
C GLN A 37 6.18 6.55 -4.77
N HIS A 38 6.29 5.50 -5.57
CA HIS A 38 6.95 5.56 -6.87
C HIS A 38 6.05 6.08 -7.99
N LEU A 39 4.77 5.68 -8.02
CA LEU A 39 3.84 6.05 -9.09
C LEU A 39 3.00 7.27 -8.72
N CYS A 40 2.58 7.37 -7.46
CA CYS A 40 1.61 8.37 -7.02
C CYS A 40 2.18 9.45 -6.09
N ARG A 41 3.50 9.50 -5.94
CA ARG A 41 4.23 10.51 -5.15
C ARG A 41 3.77 10.63 -3.69
N ASN A 42 3.31 9.52 -3.09
CA ASN A 42 2.67 9.49 -1.77
C ASN A 42 1.37 10.29 -1.65
N ASN A 43 0.83 10.77 -2.76
CA ASN A 43 -0.37 11.62 -2.83
C ASN A 43 -1.57 10.86 -3.43
N GLY A 44 -1.47 9.54 -3.54
CA GLY A 44 -2.54 8.69 -4.06
C GLY A 44 -2.27 7.22 -3.80
N ARG A 45 -3.30 6.40 -4.01
CA ARG A 45 -3.21 4.95 -3.95
C ARG A 45 -3.22 4.35 -5.34
N CYS A 46 -2.49 3.26 -5.53
CA CYS A 46 -2.54 2.51 -6.77
C CYS A 46 -3.84 1.70 -6.88
N ILE A 47 -4.48 1.77 -8.03
CA ILE A 47 -5.63 0.95 -8.40
C ILE A 47 -5.31 0.21 -9.70
N ARG A 48 -5.95 -0.95 -9.92
CA ARG A 48 -5.79 -1.71 -11.16
C ARG A 48 -6.14 -0.84 -12.37
N ARG A 49 -5.28 -0.85 -13.39
CA ARG A 49 -5.54 -0.18 -14.67
C ARG A 49 -6.74 -0.80 -15.38
N ASN A 50 -6.81 -2.12 -15.42
CA ASN A 50 -7.96 -2.88 -15.88
C ASN A 50 -8.62 -3.56 -14.68
N TRP A 51 -9.82 -3.11 -14.30
CA TRP A 51 -10.53 -3.65 -13.14
C TRP A 51 -10.92 -5.14 -13.28
N LYS A 52 -11.03 -5.65 -14.52
CA LYS A 52 -11.30 -7.06 -14.82
C LYS A 52 -10.05 -7.94 -14.78
N ALA A 53 -8.86 -7.35 -14.80
CA ALA A 53 -7.61 -8.10 -14.78
C ALA A 53 -7.30 -8.63 -13.37
N LEU A 54 -6.60 -9.76 -13.32
CA LEU A 54 -6.17 -10.42 -12.08
C LEU A 54 -4.81 -9.87 -11.59
N ASP A 55 -4.62 -8.55 -11.69
CA ASP A 55 -3.41 -7.89 -11.25
C ASP A 55 -3.50 -7.52 -9.76
N TYR A 56 -2.81 -8.28 -8.92
CA TYR A 56 -2.72 -8.04 -7.48
C TYR A 56 -1.40 -7.37 -7.14
N LEU A 57 -1.45 -6.42 -6.20
CA LEU A 57 -0.27 -5.65 -5.79
C LEU A 57 0.48 -6.41 -4.69
N HIS A 58 1.52 -7.14 -5.09
CA HIS A 58 2.42 -7.87 -4.21
C HIS A 58 3.87 -7.45 -4.47
N LEU A 59 4.73 -7.60 -3.46
CA LEU A 59 6.18 -7.52 -3.61
C LEU A 59 6.67 -8.68 -4.47
N ASN A 60 7.66 -8.41 -5.32
CA ASN A 60 8.30 -9.44 -6.12
C ASN A 60 9.16 -10.36 -5.22
N PRO A 61 8.87 -11.67 -5.13
CA PRO A 61 9.63 -12.59 -4.28
C PRO A 61 11.09 -12.78 -4.71
N GLN A 62 11.47 -12.37 -5.93
CA GLN A 62 12.87 -12.39 -6.38
C GLN A 62 13.71 -11.29 -5.73
N ASN A 63 13.10 -10.14 -5.40
CA ASN A 63 13.79 -8.97 -4.88
C ASN A 63 13.50 -8.72 -3.40
N PHE A 64 12.42 -9.28 -2.87
CA PHE A 64 12.00 -9.12 -1.48
C PHE A 64 11.93 -10.45 -0.74
N GLN A 65 12.49 -10.45 0.48
CA GLN A 65 12.42 -11.55 1.41
C GLN A 65 11.57 -11.15 2.63
N ILE A 66 10.46 -11.86 2.84
CA ILE A 66 9.56 -11.67 3.99
C ILE A 66 9.83 -12.79 4.98
N LYS A 67 10.18 -12.43 6.23
CA LYS A 67 10.42 -13.39 7.31
C LYS A 67 9.48 -13.14 8.49
N ALA A 68 8.73 -14.16 8.85
CA ALA A 68 7.95 -14.18 10.08
C ALA A 68 8.83 -14.61 11.26
N SER A 69 8.66 -13.96 12.40
CA SER A 69 9.30 -14.31 13.66
C SER A 69 8.31 -14.15 14.81
N LYS A 70 8.68 -14.60 16.01
CA LYS A 70 7.87 -14.35 17.23
C LYS A 70 7.65 -12.86 17.50
N ASN A 71 8.56 -12.00 17.03
CA ASN A 71 8.53 -10.55 17.26
C ASN A 71 7.83 -9.78 16.11
N GLY A 72 7.22 -10.48 15.15
CA GLY A 72 6.54 -9.88 14.00
C GLY A 72 7.15 -10.27 12.67
N VAL A 73 6.72 -9.58 11.62
CA VAL A 73 7.12 -9.81 10.23
C VAL A 73 8.14 -8.76 9.80
N THR A 74 9.25 -9.20 9.23
CA THR A 74 10.29 -8.34 8.67
C THR A 74 10.37 -8.50 7.15
N VAL A 75 10.66 -7.40 6.45
CA VAL A 75 10.87 -7.40 4.99
C VAL A 75 12.26 -6.86 4.70
N ARG A 76 13.01 -7.57 3.86
CA ARG A 76 14.31 -7.14 3.33
C ARG A 76 14.24 -7.15 1.82
N GLY A 77 14.98 -6.26 1.17
CA GLY A 77 14.98 -6.14 -0.29
C GLY A 77 14.72 -4.72 -0.76
N VAL A 78 14.89 -4.51 -2.05
CA VAL A 78 14.67 -3.24 -2.74
C VAL A 78 14.04 -3.53 -4.09
N ALA A 79 13.09 -2.71 -4.52
CA ALA A 79 12.44 -2.86 -5.81
C ALA A 79 13.45 -2.62 -6.95
N SER A 80 13.46 -3.50 -7.94
CA SER A 80 14.22 -3.27 -9.18
C SER A 80 13.49 -2.28 -10.09
N SER A 81 14.19 -1.75 -11.09
CA SER A 81 13.54 -0.95 -12.15
C SER A 81 12.45 -1.74 -12.88
N SER A 82 12.62 -3.05 -13.06
CA SER A 82 11.61 -3.92 -13.68
C SER A 82 10.38 -4.13 -12.80
N ASP A 83 10.53 -4.18 -11.47
CA ASP A 83 9.39 -4.21 -10.55
C ASP A 83 8.55 -2.94 -10.70
N LEU A 84 9.22 -1.78 -10.71
CA LEU A 84 8.55 -0.48 -10.83
C LEU A 84 7.87 -0.32 -12.20
N GLN A 85 8.48 -0.81 -13.27
CA GLN A 85 7.86 -0.82 -14.60
C GLN A 85 6.62 -1.72 -14.62
N THR A 86 6.71 -2.93 -14.05
CA THR A 86 5.58 -3.85 -13.93
C THR A 86 4.42 -3.22 -13.17
N MET A 87 4.71 -2.45 -12.11
CA MET A 87 3.68 -1.68 -11.39
C MET A 87 3.05 -0.61 -12.28
N ALA A 88 3.86 0.16 -13.03
CA ALA A 88 3.37 1.21 -13.91
C ALA A 88 2.47 0.70 -15.06
N ASP A 89 2.76 -0.49 -15.56
CA ASP A 89 1.98 -1.12 -16.63
C ASP A 89 0.60 -1.56 -16.12
N LYS A 90 0.55 -2.13 -14.91
CA LYS A 90 -0.65 -2.77 -14.36
C LYS A 90 -1.53 -1.86 -13.50
N PHE A 91 -0.98 -0.78 -12.97
CA PHE A 91 -1.66 0.09 -12.02
C PHE A 91 -1.67 1.56 -12.48
N THR A 92 -2.65 2.31 -11.97
CA THR A 92 -2.76 3.76 -12.13
C THR A 92 -3.09 4.39 -10.78
N CYS A 93 -2.94 5.71 -10.67
CA CYS A 93 -3.15 6.42 -9.42
C CYS A 93 -4.60 6.86 -9.24
N HIS A 94 -5.13 6.60 -8.05
CA HIS A 94 -6.29 7.27 -7.50
C HIS A 94 -5.82 8.28 -6.44
N CYS A 95 -5.77 9.56 -6.82
CA CYS A 95 -5.21 10.60 -5.97
C CYS A 95 -6.08 10.86 -4.73
N TYR A 96 -5.42 11.15 -3.61
CA TYR A 96 -6.08 11.61 -2.40
C TYR A 96 -6.68 13.00 -2.60
N GLN A 97 -7.54 13.40 -1.67
CA GLN A 97 -8.14 14.73 -1.67
C GLN A 97 -7.05 15.81 -1.69
N GLY A 98 -7.22 16.82 -2.55
CA GLY A 98 -6.22 17.87 -2.76
C GLY A 98 -5.20 17.60 -3.88
N PHE A 99 -5.16 16.40 -4.47
CA PHE A 99 -4.21 16.07 -5.55
C PHE A 99 -4.92 15.64 -6.85
N LYS A 100 -4.26 15.86 -7.99
CA LYS A 100 -4.75 15.52 -9.35
C LYS A 100 -3.61 15.21 -10.31
N GLY A 101 -4.00 14.72 -11.50
CA GLY A 101 -3.08 14.28 -12.56
C GLY A 101 -2.74 12.79 -12.44
N ASP A 102 -2.12 12.24 -13.47
CA ASP A 102 -1.89 10.79 -13.61
C ASP A 102 -0.97 10.20 -12.52
N ASP A 103 -0.06 11.01 -11.98
CA ASP A 103 0.91 10.65 -10.93
C ASP A 103 0.68 11.38 -9.59
N CYS A 104 -0.47 12.06 -9.44
CA CYS A 104 -0.83 12.85 -8.26
C CYS A 104 0.18 13.94 -7.86
N ARG A 105 0.98 14.44 -8.80
CA ARG A 105 1.95 15.52 -8.55
C ARG A 105 1.31 16.89 -8.41
N LYS A 106 0.18 17.13 -9.08
CA LYS A 106 -0.45 18.46 -9.13
C LYS A 106 -1.41 18.61 -7.95
N ILE A 107 -1.38 19.77 -7.29
CA ILE A 107 -2.38 20.13 -6.28
C ILE A 107 -3.67 20.57 -7.00
N LYS A 108 -4.81 20.15 -6.48
CA LYS A 108 -6.10 20.74 -6.82
C LYS A 108 -6.11 22.14 -6.23
N THR A 109 -5.83 23.14 -7.05
CA THR A 109 -6.22 24.52 -6.72
C THR A 109 -7.74 24.52 -6.59
N PHE A 110 -8.23 24.57 -5.35
CA PHE A 110 -9.58 25.05 -5.13
C PHE A 110 -9.55 26.48 -5.65
N GLY A 111 -10.23 26.75 -6.77
CA GLY A 111 -10.42 28.12 -7.21
C GLY A 111 -10.94 28.89 -6.00
N CYS A 112 -10.30 30.01 -5.67
CA CYS A 112 -10.73 30.88 -4.58
C CYS A 112 -12.23 31.10 -4.72
N GLN A 113 -13.03 30.42 -3.89
CA GLN A 113 -14.32 30.97 -3.53
C GLN A 113 -14.01 32.08 -2.53
N PRO A 114 -14.48 33.31 -2.76
CA PRO A 114 -14.25 34.40 -1.82
C PRO A 114 -14.88 34.01 -0.48
N GLY A 115 -14.06 33.66 0.52
CA GLY A 115 -14.53 33.41 1.89
C GLY A 115 -13.87 32.27 2.68
N HIS A 116 -13.13 31.33 2.06
CA HIS A 116 -12.46 30.26 2.83
C HIS A 116 -10.94 30.31 2.70
N SER A 117 -10.30 30.86 3.74
CA SER A 117 -8.86 30.74 3.95
C SER A 117 -8.55 29.32 4.39
N VAL A 118 -7.92 28.52 3.53
CA VAL A 118 -7.40 27.20 3.91
C VAL A 118 -5.93 27.38 4.29
N THR A 119 -5.66 27.36 5.59
CA THR A 119 -4.30 27.33 6.13
C THR A 119 -3.62 26.04 5.68
N LEU A 120 -2.58 26.18 4.86
CA LEU A 120 -1.72 25.07 4.44
C LEU A 120 -0.90 24.58 5.63
N ILE A 121 -1.38 23.56 6.35
CA ILE A 121 -0.54 22.86 7.31
C ILE A 121 0.32 21.87 6.51
N SER A 122 1.54 22.29 6.17
CA SER A 122 2.59 21.40 5.69
C SER A 122 3.04 20.51 6.85
N SER A 123 2.30 19.45 7.14
CA SER A 123 2.77 18.41 8.05
C SER A 123 3.84 17.58 7.34
N ARG A 124 5.10 18.05 7.42
CA ARG A 124 6.25 17.16 7.30
C ARG A 124 6.23 16.26 8.52
N ILE A 125 5.74 15.04 8.35
CA ILE A 125 5.98 13.98 9.34
C ILE A 125 7.45 13.58 9.15
N VAL A 126 8.27 13.92 10.14
CA VAL A 126 9.60 13.33 10.37
C VAL A 126 9.40 11.96 10.99
#